data_AF-A0A815K576-F1
#
_entry.id   AF-A0A815K576-F1
#
_cell.length_a   1.000
_cell.length_b   1.000
_cell.length_c   1.000
_cell.angle_alpha   90.00
_cell.angle_beta   90.00
_cell.angle_gamma   90.00
#
_symmetry.space_group_name_H-M   'P 1'
#
loop_
_entity.id
_entity.type
_entity.pdbx_description
1 polymer ?
#
loop_
_entity_poly.entity_id
_entity_poly.type
_entity_poly.pdbx_seq_one_letter_code
_entity_poly.pdbx_strand_id
1 'polypeptide(L)'
;MKNLIASQQYKEALNLFDKNQSLATNITHTLALKAATKSVDYQRGIYIHRQLSIQSLKDPFLQTSLIHFYMQCRRVDEAHQIFSSIENKTVFMYGAMLKGYMSNGMAGKVLELYEKMSIEANEVIITIVFNACAKLCNEYAILIGNRVFKNLPKSFLRHRNLLSSAIDMLMKFGQVEDAKLFFRQIQIFDSFFYGIMMNGYKINHQPFECLSMFEEAKQKNIQINIIMALALVGACAQIGLQQTSRKILQQISHLQTNLHLQNALIDMLGKSSDIQQAEKIFQSVAQPDLFTYTSMINAYTRNGMGYEALQIYEKISDDLHDSTLYICILNACSHSGLVDQARNIFEKIPRKTDVTVTAMVDCLSRMGLFDEAQVLINDYEMSNIPFLGMYMALLAGTRNHHQVVLSEKVFKQMKSLFPEKKSALISASILLSNTYSSVGDYRSAEEERSSRIKQFGNNINVGSSWTEVNHEIVRFTAHDRSHPRTNEIYAELDRLSNELKQHGFEFDSNSITRPIKDGEDVESVLCGHSEKLAIAFNFIQQPSSHSIQITKNLRICADCHRATKMIAQIRQCEIIIRDANRIHHFHRNGQCSCQDHF
;
A
#
# COMPACT_ATOMS: atom_id res chain seq x y z
N MET A 1 -9.95 16.81 44.95
CA MET A 1 -9.61 17.01 43.53
C MET A 1 -8.72 15.92 42.93
N LYS A 2 -7.52 15.64 43.47
CA LYS A 2 -6.62 14.61 42.89
C LYS A 2 -7.31 13.25 42.68
N ASN A 3 -8.06 12.77 43.68
CA ASN A 3 -8.80 11.51 43.59
C ASN A 3 -9.87 11.54 42.50
N LEU A 4 -10.66 12.62 42.40
CA LEU A 4 -11.69 12.78 41.36
C LEU A 4 -11.09 12.73 39.94
N ILE A 5 -9.95 13.38 39.72
CA ILE A 5 -9.25 13.35 38.43
C ILE A 5 -8.71 11.93 38.13
N ALA A 6 -8.20 11.22 39.13
CA ALA A 6 -7.75 9.84 38.99
C ALA A 6 -8.90 8.89 38.63
N SER A 7 -10.08 9.10 39.22
CA SER A 7 -11.32 8.38 38.92
C SER A 7 -12.06 8.89 37.67
N GLN A 8 -11.42 9.74 36.85
CA GLN A 8 -12.00 10.32 35.62
C GLN A 8 -13.28 11.17 35.82
N GLN A 9 -13.59 11.58 37.05
CA GLN A 9 -14.71 12.44 37.40
C GLN A 9 -14.34 13.92 37.22
N TYR A 10 -14.06 14.34 35.98
CA TYR A 10 -13.52 15.66 35.67
C TYR A 10 -14.50 16.81 35.97
N LYS A 11 -15.79 16.62 35.68
CA LYS A 11 -16.84 17.62 35.96
C LYS A 11 -17.00 17.88 37.46
N GLU A 12 -16.95 16.83 38.28
CA GLU A 12 -17.02 16.94 39.74
C GLU A 12 -15.76 17.59 40.31
N ALA A 13 -14.58 17.29 39.75
CA ALA A 13 -13.34 17.95 40.13
C ALA A 13 -13.40 19.47 39.88
N LEU A 14 -13.97 19.90 38.75
CA LEU A 14 -14.19 21.30 38.41
C LEU A 14 -15.23 21.95 39.33
N ASN A 15 -16.36 21.28 39.59
CA ASN A 15 -17.37 21.80 40.53
C ASN A 15 -16.81 21.96 41.95
N LEU A 16 -15.92 21.05 42.38
CA LEU A 16 -15.24 21.14 43.66
C LEU A 16 -14.25 22.31 43.71
N PHE A 17 -13.56 22.60 42.60
CA PHE A 17 -12.73 23.79 42.46
C PHE A 17 -13.56 25.06 42.57
N ASP A 18 -14.69 25.13 41.86
CA ASP A 18 -15.58 26.29 41.87
C ASP A 18 -16.12 26.61 43.28
N LYS A 19 -16.43 25.57 44.07
CA LYS A 19 -16.88 25.73 45.46
C LYS A 19 -15.80 26.21 46.44
N ASN A 20 -14.52 26.08 46.10
CA ASN A 20 -13.40 26.35 47.00
C ASN A 20 -12.40 27.36 46.41
N GLN A 21 -12.87 28.28 45.56
CA GLN A 21 -12.00 29.27 44.88
C GLN A 21 -11.19 30.14 45.84
N SER A 22 -11.71 30.44 47.04
CA SER A 22 -11.00 31.21 48.07
C SER A 22 -9.75 30.51 48.62
N LEU A 23 -9.62 29.20 48.43
CA LEU A 23 -8.48 28.38 48.86
C LEU A 23 -7.55 28.01 47.68
N ALA A 24 -7.73 28.65 46.52
CA ALA A 24 -7.05 28.24 45.30
C ALA A 24 -5.56 28.63 45.31
N THR A 25 -4.69 27.63 45.23
CA THR A 25 -3.24 27.72 45.02
C THR A 25 -2.88 27.37 43.56
N ASN A 26 -1.64 27.62 43.14
CA ASN A 26 -1.15 27.19 41.81
C ASN A 26 -1.35 25.69 41.56
N ILE A 27 -1.20 24.86 42.60
CA ILE A 27 -1.43 23.40 42.51
C ILE A 27 -2.89 23.11 42.20
N THR A 28 -3.83 23.79 42.89
CA THR A 28 -5.26 23.59 42.64
C THR A 28 -5.70 24.09 41.27
N HIS A 29 -5.16 25.22 40.79
CA HIS A 29 -5.38 25.71 39.43
C HIS A 29 -4.83 24.74 38.38
N THR A 30 -3.63 24.19 38.59
CA THR A 30 -3.03 23.16 37.72
C THR A 30 -3.91 21.92 37.64
N LEU A 31 -4.46 21.46 38.77
CA LEU A 31 -5.39 20.32 38.81
C LEU A 31 -6.72 20.63 38.12
N ALA A 32 -7.26 21.84 38.32
CA ALA A 32 -8.49 22.29 37.65
C ALA A 32 -8.30 22.40 36.14
N LEU A 33 -7.19 22.99 35.67
CA LEU A 33 -6.82 23.01 34.25
C LEU A 33 -6.67 21.59 33.69
N LYS A 34 -6.01 20.67 34.42
CA LYS A 34 -5.91 19.26 33.99
C LYS A 34 -7.28 18.61 33.83
N ALA A 35 -8.23 18.89 34.73
CA ALA A 35 -9.61 18.41 34.60
C ALA A 35 -10.29 19.01 33.37
N ALA A 36 -10.17 20.33 33.15
CA ALA A 36 -10.70 21.02 31.98
C ALA A 36 -10.11 20.49 30.66
N THR A 37 -8.80 20.23 30.61
CA THR A 37 -8.11 19.61 29.46
C THR A 37 -8.69 18.23 29.15
N LYS A 38 -8.91 17.39 30.17
CA LYS A 38 -9.42 16.03 29.98
C LYS A 38 -10.90 15.99 29.59
N SER A 39 -11.69 16.97 30.02
CA SER A 39 -13.08 17.12 29.59
C SER A 39 -13.25 17.98 28.34
N VAL A 40 -12.17 18.53 27.78
CA VAL A 40 -12.17 19.48 26.65
C VAL A 40 -13.12 20.67 26.91
N ASP A 41 -13.17 21.13 28.16
CA ASP A 41 -14.08 22.20 28.61
C ASP A 41 -13.39 23.56 28.47
N TYR A 42 -13.52 24.13 27.26
CA TYR A 42 -12.86 25.37 26.91
C TYR A 42 -13.31 26.56 27.78
N GLN A 43 -14.60 26.64 28.11
CA GLN A 43 -15.16 27.76 28.86
C GLN A 43 -14.63 27.79 30.29
N ARG A 44 -14.67 26.66 30.98
CA ARG A 44 -14.14 26.57 32.34
C ARG A 44 -12.63 26.78 32.39
N GLY A 45 -11.89 26.25 31.42
CA GLY A 45 -10.43 26.46 31.42
C GLY A 45 -10.02 27.91 31.13
N ILE A 46 -10.74 28.67 30.30
CA ILE A 46 -10.53 30.12 30.18
C ILE A 46 -10.86 30.84 31.48
N TYR A 47 -11.98 30.48 32.11
CA TYR A 47 -12.37 31.06 33.39
C TYR A 47 -11.26 30.88 34.43
N ILE A 48 -10.72 29.67 34.55
CA ILE A 48 -9.58 29.35 35.43
C ILE A 48 -8.33 30.14 35.02
N HIS A 49 -8.02 30.26 33.73
CA HIS A 49 -6.87 31.04 33.25
C HIS A 49 -6.99 32.53 33.61
N ARG A 50 -8.18 33.12 33.47
CA ARG A 50 -8.43 34.55 33.80
C ARG A 50 -8.27 34.86 35.29
N GLN A 51 -8.43 33.86 36.16
CA GLN A 51 -8.24 34.02 37.61
C GLN A 51 -6.77 34.01 38.03
N LEU A 52 -5.85 33.65 37.15
CA LEU A 52 -4.43 33.56 37.47
C LEU A 52 -3.79 34.94 37.56
N SER A 53 -3.08 35.18 38.67
CA SER A 53 -2.25 36.38 38.83
C SER A 53 -1.02 36.34 37.90
N ILE A 54 -0.47 37.51 37.59
CA ILE A 54 0.80 37.63 36.83
C ILE A 54 1.92 36.83 37.51
N GLN A 55 1.96 36.79 38.84
CA GLN A 55 2.95 36.04 39.59
C GLN A 55 2.73 34.51 39.48
N SER A 56 1.48 34.05 39.50
CA SER A 56 1.13 32.64 39.25
C SER A 56 1.51 32.22 37.83
N LEU A 57 1.36 33.10 36.85
CA LEU A 57 1.75 32.85 35.46
C LEU A 57 3.26 32.75 35.24
N LYS A 58 4.11 33.00 36.25
CA LYS A 58 5.54 32.69 36.20
C LYS A 58 5.87 31.24 36.57
N ASP A 59 4.90 30.49 37.10
CA ASP A 59 5.08 29.08 37.49
C ASP A 59 5.20 28.19 36.23
N PRO A 60 6.35 27.52 36.00
CA PRO A 60 6.56 26.69 34.82
C PRO A 60 5.55 25.55 34.67
N PHE A 61 5.05 25.00 35.78
CA PHE A 61 4.07 23.90 35.76
C PHE A 61 2.70 24.39 35.28
N LEU A 62 2.32 25.60 35.69
CA LEU A 62 1.06 26.21 35.32
C LEU A 62 1.08 26.65 33.85
N GLN A 63 2.18 27.28 33.41
CA GLN A 63 2.41 27.62 32.01
C GLN A 63 2.35 26.39 31.09
N THR A 64 3.02 25.30 31.46
CA THR A 64 2.98 24.03 30.70
C THR A 64 1.55 23.46 30.66
N SER A 65 0.81 23.57 31.75
CA SER A 65 -0.58 23.09 31.84
C SER A 65 -1.54 23.91 30.99
N LEU A 66 -1.37 25.24 30.94
CA LEU A 66 -2.12 26.13 30.06
C LEU A 66 -1.87 25.80 28.58
N ILE A 67 -0.61 25.63 28.18
CA ILE A 67 -0.26 25.23 26.80
C ILE A 67 -1.00 23.93 26.44
N HIS A 68 -0.90 22.90 27.28
CA HIS A 68 -1.56 21.62 27.03
C HIS A 68 -3.08 21.75 26.96
N PHE A 69 -3.69 22.57 27.82
CA PHE A 69 -5.13 22.87 27.79
C PHE A 69 -5.57 23.46 26.45
N TYR A 70 -4.93 24.54 26.01
CA TYR A 70 -5.29 25.20 24.75
C TYR A 70 -5.08 24.30 23.54
N MET A 71 -3.96 23.55 23.49
CA MET A 71 -3.71 22.60 22.40
C MET A 71 -4.77 21.47 22.35
N GLN A 72 -5.20 20.95 23.50
CA GLN A 72 -6.23 19.91 23.55
C GLN A 72 -7.62 20.43 23.13
N CYS A 73 -7.90 21.71 23.41
CA CYS A 73 -9.12 22.39 22.96
C CYS A 73 -9.04 22.85 21.49
N ARG A 74 -8.01 22.45 20.74
CA ARG A 74 -7.75 22.86 19.34
C ARG A 74 -7.59 24.38 19.15
N ARG A 75 -7.20 25.09 20.20
CA ARG A 75 -6.92 26.54 20.22
C ARG A 75 -5.42 26.78 20.11
N VAL A 76 -4.91 26.43 18.93
CA VAL A 76 -3.46 26.35 18.65
C VAL A 76 -2.81 27.73 18.70
N ASP A 77 -3.48 28.77 18.23
CA ASP A 77 -2.93 30.12 18.18
C ASP A 77 -2.76 30.71 19.59
N GLU A 78 -3.73 30.50 20.49
CA GLU A 78 -3.62 30.92 21.89
C GLU A 78 -2.51 30.17 22.63
N ALA A 79 -2.38 28.86 22.40
CA ALA A 79 -1.25 28.10 22.94
C ALA A 79 0.09 28.65 22.45
N HIS A 80 0.17 29.03 21.16
CA HIS A 80 1.36 29.61 20.57
C HIS A 80 1.68 31.00 21.13
N GLN A 81 0.68 31.84 21.37
CA GLN A 81 0.84 33.14 22.02
C GLN A 81 1.39 32.99 23.44
N ILE A 82 0.79 32.11 24.24
CA ILE A 82 1.27 31.80 25.60
C ILE A 82 2.70 31.31 25.54
N PHE A 83 2.99 30.31 24.70
CA PHE A 83 4.33 29.77 24.56
C PHE A 83 5.36 30.82 24.13
N SER A 84 5.02 31.67 23.17
CA SER A 84 5.91 32.73 22.67
C SER A 84 6.22 33.77 23.74
N SER A 85 5.25 34.09 24.60
CA SER A 85 5.40 35.06 25.69
C SER A 85 6.34 34.62 26.83
N ILE A 86 6.68 33.34 26.92
CA ILE A 86 7.55 32.79 27.98
C ILE A 86 9.02 33.01 27.59
N GLU A 87 9.79 33.75 28.38
CA GLU A 87 11.23 33.95 28.15
C GLU A 87 12.03 32.65 28.37
N ASN A 88 11.94 32.05 29.55
CA ASN A 88 12.70 30.87 29.95
C ASN A 88 11.89 29.58 29.73
N LYS A 89 11.83 29.13 28.48
CA LYS A 89 11.09 27.91 28.10
C LYS A 89 11.78 26.66 28.62
N THR A 90 11.03 25.73 29.22
CA THR A 90 11.56 24.43 29.69
C THR A 90 11.32 23.31 28.68
N VAL A 91 12.06 22.20 28.82
CA VAL A 91 11.85 20.98 28.00
C VAL A 91 10.41 20.47 28.06
N PHE A 92 9.71 20.64 29.19
CA PHE A 92 8.31 20.24 29.36
C PHE A 92 7.35 21.11 28.55
N MET A 93 7.62 22.40 28.42
CA MET A 93 6.81 23.32 27.61
C MET A 93 6.96 23.02 26.12
N TYR A 94 8.20 22.78 25.66
CA TYR A 94 8.44 22.29 24.29
C TYR A 94 7.73 20.96 24.06
N GLY A 95 7.85 19.99 24.97
CA GLY A 95 7.13 18.72 24.89
C GLY A 95 5.61 18.89 24.80
N ALA A 96 5.02 19.81 25.56
CA ALA A 96 3.59 20.12 25.50
C ALA A 96 3.18 20.72 24.15
N MET A 97 3.95 21.68 23.62
CA MET A 97 3.71 22.28 22.29
C MET A 97 3.83 21.25 21.17
N LEU A 98 4.93 20.49 21.13
CA LEU A 98 5.18 19.50 20.09
C LEU A 98 4.10 18.39 20.10
N LYS A 99 3.74 17.90 21.29
CA LYS A 99 2.66 16.93 21.44
C LYS A 99 1.32 17.50 20.95
N GLY A 100 1.04 18.74 21.29
CA GLY A 100 -0.15 19.44 20.83
C GLY A 100 -0.18 19.61 19.31
N TYR A 101 0.93 19.98 18.67
CA TYR A 101 0.97 20.10 17.21
C TYR A 101 0.72 18.75 16.55
N MET A 102 1.31 17.68 17.10
CA MET A 102 1.09 16.33 16.62
C MET A 102 -0.40 15.92 16.70
N SER A 103 -1.06 16.14 17.84
CA SER A 103 -2.48 15.77 18.03
C SER A 103 -3.44 16.61 17.18
N ASN A 104 -3.05 17.84 16.81
CA ASN A 104 -3.80 18.70 15.90
C ASN A 104 -3.42 18.50 14.42
N GLY A 105 -2.65 17.45 14.09
CA GLY A 105 -2.31 17.09 12.71
C GLY A 105 -1.21 17.97 12.07
N MET A 106 -0.60 18.88 12.83
CA MET A 106 0.40 19.83 12.35
C MET A 106 1.83 19.28 12.47
N ALA A 107 2.11 18.15 11.83
CA ALA A 107 3.41 17.48 11.94
C ALA A 107 4.59 18.34 11.44
N GLY A 108 4.39 19.20 10.44
CA GLY A 108 5.43 20.13 9.97
C GLY A 108 5.90 21.11 11.05
N LYS A 109 4.95 21.70 11.80
CA LYS A 109 5.25 22.61 12.92
C LYS A 109 6.00 21.93 14.06
N VAL A 110 5.90 20.61 14.20
CA VAL A 110 6.72 19.84 15.17
C VAL A 110 8.19 19.96 14.79
N LEU A 111 8.53 19.72 13.52
CA LEU A 111 9.92 19.76 13.05
C LEU A 111 10.48 21.19 13.09
N GLU A 112 9.69 22.18 12.67
CA GLU A 112 10.08 23.60 12.75
C GLU A 112 10.38 24.07 14.18
N LEU A 113 9.53 23.68 15.15
CA LEU A 113 9.74 24.06 16.54
C LEU A 113 10.93 23.31 17.16
N TYR A 114 11.13 22.04 16.77
CA TYR A 114 12.28 21.25 17.22
C TYR A 114 13.60 21.85 16.75
N GLU A 115 13.72 22.28 15.49
CA GLU A 115 14.95 22.91 15.00
C GLU A 115 15.24 24.27 15.67
N LYS A 116 14.20 24.96 16.18
CA LYS A 116 14.35 26.22 16.94
C LYS A 116 14.63 26.01 18.43
N MET A 117 14.63 24.77 18.93
CA MET A 117 14.94 24.51 20.34
C MET A 117 16.41 24.84 20.63
N SER A 118 16.63 25.68 21.63
CA SER A 118 17.94 26.02 22.17
C SER A 118 18.37 25.14 23.36
N ILE A 119 17.57 24.14 23.71
CA ILE A 119 17.76 23.26 24.87
C ILE A 119 17.78 21.82 24.37
N GLU A 120 18.56 20.96 25.05
CA GLU A 120 18.64 19.54 24.73
C GLU A 120 17.26 18.84 24.86
N ALA A 121 16.95 18.03 23.86
CA ALA A 121 15.71 17.27 23.81
C ALA A 121 15.80 16.00 24.65
N ASN A 122 14.76 15.75 25.44
CA ASN A 122 14.59 14.49 26.15
C ASN A 122 13.96 13.41 25.25
N GLU A 123 13.84 12.19 25.77
CA GLU A 123 13.30 11.04 25.07
C GLU A 123 11.87 11.24 24.57
N VAL A 124 11.05 12.01 25.31
CA VAL A 124 9.66 12.31 24.94
C VAL A 124 9.61 13.20 23.70
N ILE A 125 10.43 14.26 23.67
CA ILE A 125 10.52 15.15 22.51
C ILE A 125 10.99 14.39 21.28
N ILE A 126 12.07 13.60 21.41
CA ILE A 126 12.61 12.84 20.27
C ILE A 126 11.56 11.84 19.75
N THR A 127 10.81 11.18 20.64
CA THR A 127 9.70 10.30 20.24
C THR A 127 8.66 11.04 19.39
N ILE A 128 8.28 12.28 19.78
CA ILE A 128 7.33 13.09 19.01
C ILE A 128 7.91 13.50 17.66
N VAL A 129 9.20 13.85 17.60
CA VAL A 129 9.92 14.19 16.37
C VAL A 129 9.96 13.00 15.43
N PHE A 130 10.33 11.80 15.88
CA PHE A 130 10.31 10.60 15.06
C PHE A 130 8.92 10.25 14.54
N ASN A 131 7.89 10.39 15.35
CA ASN A 131 6.51 10.22 14.89
C ASN A 131 6.13 11.27 13.82
N ALA A 132 6.64 12.50 13.91
CA ALA A 132 6.38 13.55 12.92
C ALA A 132 7.11 13.25 11.61
N CYS A 133 8.37 12.81 11.73
CA CYS A 133 9.18 12.36 10.62
C CYS A 133 8.52 11.19 9.87
N ALA A 134 8.11 10.15 10.61
CA ALA A 134 7.34 9.02 10.11
C ALA A 134 6.03 9.42 9.41
N LYS A 135 5.31 10.42 9.95
CA LYS A 135 4.04 10.88 9.38
C LYS A 135 4.22 11.70 8.10
N LEU A 136 5.27 12.52 8.01
CA LEU A 136 5.51 13.40 6.87
C LEU A 136 6.20 12.68 5.71
N CYS A 137 7.21 11.85 6.01
CA CYS A 137 7.97 11.06 5.04
C CYS A 137 8.44 11.83 3.79
N ASN A 138 8.68 13.14 3.93
CA ASN A 138 9.22 13.99 2.88
C ASN A 138 10.73 14.22 3.09
N GLU A 139 11.40 14.81 2.10
CA GLU A 139 12.85 14.99 2.12
C GLU A 139 13.36 15.72 3.38
N TYR A 140 12.64 16.76 3.81
CA TYR A 140 12.97 17.52 5.03
C TYR A 140 12.84 16.67 6.30
N ALA A 141 11.76 15.88 6.42
CA ALA A 141 11.56 14.93 7.52
C ALA A 141 12.64 13.84 7.55
N ILE A 142 13.04 13.32 6.39
CA ILE A 142 14.10 12.31 6.28
C ILE A 142 15.43 12.89 6.78
N LEU A 143 15.77 14.11 6.36
CA LEU A 143 16.99 14.80 6.81
C LEU A 143 17.04 14.95 8.34
N ILE A 144 15.96 15.48 8.94
CA ILE A 144 15.90 15.69 10.39
C ILE A 144 15.91 14.34 11.13
N GLY A 145 15.06 13.39 10.71
CA GLY A 145 14.98 12.07 11.34
C GLY A 145 16.32 11.35 11.39
N ASN A 146 17.06 11.35 10.28
CA ASN A 146 18.39 10.74 10.19
C ASN A 146 19.41 11.46 11.09
N ARG A 147 19.40 12.79 11.12
CA ARG A 147 20.29 13.59 11.98
C ARG A 147 20.05 13.26 13.46
N VAL A 148 18.79 13.21 13.88
CA VAL A 148 18.40 12.92 15.26
C VAL A 148 18.70 11.47 15.63
N PHE A 149 18.45 10.52 14.73
CA PHE A 149 18.75 9.10 14.94
C PHE A 149 20.25 8.82 15.08
N LYS A 150 21.08 9.44 14.23
CA LYS A 150 22.55 9.27 14.30
C LYS A 150 23.15 9.77 15.62
N ASN A 151 22.56 10.81 16.20
CA ASN A 151 23.04 11.44 17.43
C ASN A 151 22.31 10.95 18.70
N LEU A 152 21.58 9.82 18.62
CA LEU A 152 20.75 9.35 19.71
C LEU A 152 21.61 8.89 20.91
N PRO A 153 21.42 9.44 22.12
CA PRO A 153 22.20 9.03 23.28
C PRO A 153 21.97 7.56 23.64
N LYS A 154 23.04 6.81 23.96
CA LYS A 154 22.93 5.39 24.38
C LYS A 154 22.01 5.21 25.60
N SER A 155 21.98 6.20 26.50
CA SER A 155 21.10 6.20 27.67
C SER A 155 19.61 6.16 27.31
N PHE A 156 19.24 6.59 26.10
CA PHE A 156 17.85 6.64 25.66
C PHE A 156 17.34 5.30 25.13
N LEU A 157 18.23 4.34 24.87
CA LEU A 157 17.89 3.01 24.35
C LEU A 157 17.12 2.12 25.35
N ARG A 158 16.86 2.61 26.56
CA ARG A 158 15.97 1.95 27.55
C ARG A 158 14.50 2.33 27.41
N HIS A 159 14.18 3.38 26.64
CA HIS A 159 12.82 3.92 26.54
C HIS A 159 12.04 3.28 25.40
N ARG A 160 11.14 2.34 25.74
CA ARG A 160 10.32 1.56 24.79
C ARG A 160 9.64 2.40 23.70
N ASN A 161 9.03 3.53 24.06
CA ASN A 161 8.30 4.38 23.11
C ASN A 161 9.22 5.07 22.10
N LEU A 162 10.43 5.44 22.54
CA LEU A 162 11.42 6.04 21.66
C LEU A 162 11.91 5.00 20.65
N LEU A 163 12.28 3.80 21.15
CA LEU A 163 12.72 2.69 20.32
C LEU A 163 11.68 2.35 19.23
N SER A 164 10.40 2.28 19.60
CA SER A 164 9.33 1.98 18.65
C SER A 164 9.15 3.08 17.61
N SER A 165 9.20 4.35 18.00
CA SER A 165 9.10 5.47 17.07
C SER A 165 10.30 5.55 16.11
N ALA A 166 11.50 5.19 16.58
CA ALA A 166 12.70 5.15 15.75
C ALA A 166 12.58 4.06 14.67
N ILE A 167 12.17 2.84 15.05
CA ILE A 167 11.96 1.74 14.09
C ILE A 167 10.87 2.11 13.08
N ASP A 168 9.70 2.60 13.53
CA ASP A 168 8.61 2.98 12.62
C ASP A 168 9.06 4.05 11.62
N MET A 169 9.84 5.05 12.07
CA MET A 169 10.42 6.07 11.20
C MET A 169 11.37 5.45 10.17
N LEU A 170 12.37 4.66 10.59
CA LEU A 170 13.33 4.04 9.67
C LEU A 170 12.64 3.14 8.64
N MET A 171 11.67 2.34 9.07
CA MET A 171 10.91 1.48 8.16
C MET A 171 10.10 2.33 7.17
N LYS A 172 9.47 3.43 7.58
CA LYS A 172 8.74 4.31 6.64
C LYS A 172 9.66 5.07 5.69
N PHE A 173 10.90 5.32 6.08
CA PHE A 173 11.92 5.91 5.19
C PHE A 173 12.53 4.90 4.21
N GLY A 174 12.18 3.61 4.30
CA GLY A 174 12.78 2.55 3.50
C GLY A 174 14.17 2.10 3.97
N GLN A 175 14.63 2.57 5.13
CA GLN A 175 15.93 2.24 5.72
C GLN A 175 15.84 0.93 6.53
N VAL A 176 15.46 -0.14 5.84
CA VAL A 176 15.14 -1.42 6.49
C VAL A 176 16.35 -2.05 7.19
N GLU A 177 17.54 -1.95 6.61
CA GLU A 177 18.76 -2.52 7.21
C GLU A 177 19.16 -1.78 8.50
N ASP A 178 19.05 -0.45 8.54
CA ASP A 178 19.30 0.33 9.75
C ASP A 178 18.30 -0.04 10.85
N ALA A 179 17.02 -0.22 10.48
CA ALA A 179 15.98 -0.66 11.41
C ALA A 179 16.25 -2.07 11.96
N LYS A 180 16.71 -3.02 11.13
CA LYS A 180 17.11 -4.38 11.55
C LYS A 180 18.26 -4.34 12.55
N LEU A 181 19.32 -3.58 12.23
CA LEU A 181 20.49 -3.45 13.11
C LEU A 181 20.10 -2.82 14.45
N PHE A 182 19.26 -1.80 14.42
CA PHE A 182 18.75 -1.15 15.62
C PHE A 182 17.85 -2.09 16.45
N PHE A 183 16.94 -2.82 15.80
CA PHE A 183 16.06 -3.78 16.46
C PHE A 183 16.85 -4.87 17.22
N ARG A 184 17.96 -5.36 16.66
CA ARG A 184 18.83 -6.36 17.32
C ARG A 184 19.47 -5.85 18.62
N GLN A 185 19.58 -4.54 18.81
CA GLN A 185 20.14 -3.94 20.02
C GLN A 185 19.10 -3.84 21.15
N ILE A 186 17.81 -4.01 20.84
CA ILE A 186 16.72 -3.93 21.81
C ILE A 186 16.68 -5.23 22.62
N GLN A 187 16.76 -5.13 23.95
CA GLN A 187 16.71 -6.29 24.85
C GLN A 187 15.28 -6.71 25.24
N ILE A 188 14.27 -5.95 24.82
CA ILE A 188 12.85 -6.20 25.12
C ILE A 188 12.17 -6.78 23.88
N PHE A 189 12.00 -8.10 23.86
CA PHE A 189 11.34 -8.83 22.76
C PHE A 189 9.90 -9.16 23.15
N ASP A 190 8.99 -8.21 22.97
CA ASP A 190 7.55 -8.42 23.15
C ASP A 190 6.81 -8.40 21.80
N SER A 191 5.55 -8.84 21.80
CA SER A 191 4.71 -8.90 20.59
C SER A 191 4.52 -7.54 19.90
N PHE A 192 4.80 -6.44 20.59
CA PHE A 192 4.69 -5.10 20.05
C PHE A 192 5.83 -4.77 19.09
N PHE A 193 7.10 -5.03 19.46
CA PHE A 193 8.21 -4.76 18.54
C PHE A 193 8.22 -5.69 17.31
N TYR A 194 7.84 -6.96 17.49
CA TYR A 194 7.62 -7.86 16.34
C TYR A 194 6.54 -7.30 15.41
N GLY A 195 5.42 -6.81 15.95
CA GLY A 195 4.36 -6.16 15.16
C GLY A 195 4.84 -4.95 14.36
N ILE A 196 5.71 -4.11 14.94
CA ILE A 196 6.28 -2.94 14.24
C ILE A 196 7.19 -3.38 13.10
N MET A 197 8.11 -4.31 13.36
CA MET A 197 9.03 -4.80 12.33
C MET A 197 8.30 -5.52 11.19
N MET A 198 7.33 -6.39 11.53
CA MET A 198 6.49 -7.07 10.53
C MET A 198 5.69 -6.07 9.68
N ASN A 199 5.07 -5.07 10.30
CA ASN A 199 4.38 -4.02 9.55
C ASN A 199 5.35 -3.22 8.67
N GLY A 200 6.55 -2.95 9.18
CA GLY A 200 7.64 -2.35 8.44
C GLY A 200 8.04 -3.15 7.19
N TYR A 201 8.20 -4.47 7.31
CA TYR A 201 8.52 -5.34 6.18
C TYR A 201 7.42 -5.33 5.12
N LYS A 202 6.15 -5.37 5.57
CA LYS A 202 4.99 -5.26 4.69
C LYS A 202 5.00 -3.94 3.90
N ILE A 203 5.20 -2.78 4.55
CA ILE A 203 5.19 -1.48 3.84
C ILE A 203 6.37 -1.31 2.87
N ASN A 204 7.48 -2.01 3.11
CA ASN A 204 8.66 -2.00 2.24
C ASN A 204 8.65 -3.09 1.17
N HIS A 205 7.51 -3.75 0.94
CA HIS A 205 7.38 -4.83 -0.04
C HIS A 205 8.40 -5.98 0.16
N GLN A 206 8.69 -6.29 1.43
CA GLN A 206 9.55 -7.39 1.87
C GLN A 206 8.71 -8.48 2.58
N PRO A 207 7.76 -9.13 1.89
CA PRO A 207 6.82 -10.03 2.54
C PRO A 207 7.46 -11.32 3.06
N PHE A 208 8.58 -11.76 2.49
CA PHE A 208 9.30 -12.96 2.92
C PHE A 208 10.01 -12.74 4.27
N GLU A 209 10.58 -11.56 4.47
CA GLU A 209 11.16 -11.12 5.74
C GLU A 209 10.08 -11.00 6.83
N CYS A 210 8.87 -10.55 6.46
CA CYS A 210 7.72 -10.56 7.37
C CYS A 210 7.33 -11.98 7.80
N LEU A 211 7.31 -12.96 6.89
CA LEU A 211 7.05 -14.36 7.21
C LEU A 211 8.15 -14.97 8.09
N SER A 212 9.41 -14.73 7.76
CA SER A 212 10.55 -15.21 8.55
C SER A 212 10.50 -14.69 9.99
N MET A 213 10.19 -13.40 10.16
CA MET A 213 10.05 -12.80 11.49
C MET A 213 8.86 -13.35 12.28
N PHE A 214 7.78 -13.72 11.60
CA PHE A 214 6.64 -14.38 12.23
C PHE A 214 6.98 -15.78 12.74
N GLU A 215 7.72 -16.58 11.96
CA GLU A 215 8.18 -17.89 12.43
C GLU A 215 9.19 -17.75 13.58
N GLU A 216 10.07 -16.74 13.55
CA GLU A 216 10.95 -16.43 14.70
C GLU A 216 10.13 -16.08 15.96
N ALA A 217 9.08 -15.26 15.82
CA ALA A 217 8.19 -14.91 16.93
C ALA A 217 7.52 -16.16 17.53
N LYS A 218 7.09 -17.11 16.68
CA LYS A 218 6.53 -18.39 17.12
C LYS A 218 7.54 -19.28 17.82
N GLN A 219 8.76 -19.41 17.30
CA GLN A 219 9.84 -20.16 17.94
C GLN A 219 10.17 -19.62 19.34
N LYS A 220 10.00 -18.31 19.54
CA LYS A 220 10.17 -17.63 20.83
C LYS A 220 8.90 -17.61 21.70
N ASN A 221 7.85 -18.32 21.32
CA ASN A 221 6.56 -18.37 22.02
C ASN A 221 5.91 -16.99 22.23
N ILE A 222 6.12 -16.05 21.31
CA ILE A 222 5.47 -14.73 21.36
C ILE A 222 4.02 -14.86 20.92
N GLN A 223 3.10 -14.37 21.76
CA GLN A 223 1.67 -14.35 21.43
C GLN A 223 1.41 -13.43 20.23
N ILE A 224 0.76 -13.98 19.21
CA ILE A 224 0.37 -13.25 18.00
C ILE A 224 -0.79 -12.31 18.36
N ASN A 225 -0.58 -11.01 18.15
CA ASN A 225 -1.62 -10.00 18.34
C ASN A 225 -2.22 -9.54 17.00
N ILE A 226 -3.26 -8.71 17.06
CA ILE A 226 -3.96 -8.20 15.88
C ILE A 226 -3.04 -7.41 14.92
N ILE A 227 -2.04 -6.69 15.45
CA ILE A 227 -1.11 -5.88 14.63
C ILE A 227 -0.20 -6.80 13.82
N MET A 228 0.34 -7.85 14.46
CA MET A 228 1.13 -8.88 13.79
C MET A 228 0.30 -9.63 12.74
N ALA A 229 -0.95 -9.99 13.09
CA ALA A 229 -1.86 -10.68 12.17
C ALA A 229 -2.17 -9.82 10.92
N LEU A 230 -2.48 -8.53 11.09
CA LEU A 230 -2.71 -7.62 9.96
C LEU A 230 -1.45 -7.41 9.10
N ALA A 231 -0.27 -7.36 9.71
CA ALA A 231 0.99 -7.29 8.97
C ALA A 231 1.22 -8.56 8.13
N LEU A 232 1.00 -9.72 8.74
CA LEU A 232 1.15 -11.03 8.13
C LEU A 232 0.18 -11.25 6.97
N VAL A 233 -1.11 -10.97 7.18
CA VAL A 233 -2.15 -11.04 6.14
C VAL A 233 -1.80 -10.12 4.98
N GLY A 234 -1.31 -8.91 5.26
CA GLY A 234 -0.84 -7.99 4.22
C GLY A 234 0.38 -8.51 3.44
N ALA A 235 1.33 -9.15 4.11
CA ALA A 235 2.48 -9.78 3.46
C ALA A 235 2.06 -10.98 2.59
N CYS A 236 1.17 -11.84 3.08
CA CYS A 236 0.59 -12.94 2.30
C CYS A 236 -0.21 -12.42 1.10
N ALA A 237 -0.95 -11.32 1.26
CA ALA A 237 -1.65 -10.65 0.17
C ALA A 237 -0.68 -10.10 -0.89
N GLN A 238 0.56 -9.72 -0.53
CA GLN A 238 1.61 -9.37 -1.49
C GLN A 238 2.19 -10.62 -2.20
N ILE A 239 2.38 -11.71 -1.47
CA ILE A 239 2.87 -12.99 -2.01
C ILE A 239 1.88 -13.64 -2.97
N GLY A 240 0.58 -13.65 -2.65
CA GLY A 240 -0.46 -14.13 -3.56
C GLY A 240 -0.57 -15.63 -3.77
N LEU A 241 -0.04 -16.45 -2.86
CA LEU A 241 -0.08 -17.91 -2.95
C LEU A 241 -1.13 -18.48 -1.99
N GLN A 242 -1.96 -19.41 -2.49
CA GLN A 242 -3.11 -19.95 -1.76
C GLN A 242 -2.70 -20.80 -0.57
N GLN A 243 -1.70 -21.67 -0.73
CA GLN A 243 -1.24 -22.56 0.35
C GLN A 243 -0.70 -21.77 1.53
N THR A 244 0.21 -20.82 1.29
CA THR A 244 0.69 -19.86 2.30
C THR A 244 -0.49 -19.12 2.98
N SER A 245 -1.43 -18.59 2.20
CA SER A 245 -2.58 -17.84 2.73
C SER A 245 -3.48 -18.70 3.63
N ARG A 246 -3.75 -19.96 3.25
CA ARG A 246 -4.52 -20.93 4.06
C ARG A 246 -3.81 -21.31 5.34
N LYS A 247 -2.50 -21.58 5.29
CA LYS A 247 -1.68 -21.87 6.48
C LYS A 247 -1.77 -20.73 7.50
N ILE A 248 -1.60 -19.50 7.03
CA ILE A 248 -1.69 -18.32 7.89
C ILE A 248 -3.11 -18.14 8.44
N LEU A 249 -4.13 -18.27 7.59
CA LEU A 249 -5.55 -18.19 8.02
C LEU A 249 -5.85 -19.15 9.18
N GLN A 250 -5.37 -20.39 9.10
CA GLN A 250 -5.52 -21.38 10.17
C GLN A 250 -4.83 -20.94 11.47
N GLN A 251 -3.60 -20.43 11.37
CA GLN A 251 -2.79 -20.02 12.52
C GLN A 251 -3.36 -18.79 13.26
N ILE A 252 -4.08 -17.91 12.57
CA ILE A 252 -4.68 -16.70 13.16
C ILE A 252 -6.21 -16.78 13.33
N SER A 253 -6.78 -17.98 13.18
CA SER A 253 -8.23 -18.23 13.25
C SER A 253 -8.89 -17.70 14.53
N HIS A 254 -8.21 -17.83 15.67
CA HIS A 254 -8.65 -17.33 16.97
C HIS A 254 -8.81 -15.80 17.05
N LEU A 255 -8.30 -15.03 16.08
CA LEU A 255 -8.40 -13.56 16.03
C LEU A 255 -9.49 -13.06 15.07
N GLN A 256 -10.22 -13.95 14.40
CA GLN A 256 -11.17 -13.62 13.31
C GLN A 256 -12.45 -12.93 13.78
N THR A 257 -12.58 -12.57 15.06
CA THR A 257 -13.70 -11.75 15.57
C THR A 257 -13.54 -10.26 15.25
N ASN A 258 -12.37 -9.82 14.81
CA ASN A 258 -12.10 -8.43 14.47
C ASN A 258 -12.46 -8.12 13.00
N LEU A 259 -13.37 -7.16 12.77
CA LEU A 259 -13.84 -6.77 11.43
C LEU A 259 -12.70 -6.33 10.50
N HIS A 260 -11.71 -5.57 10.99
CA HIS A 260 -10.57 -5.16 10.18
C HIS A 260 -9.73 -6.35 9.72
N LEU A 261 -9.56 -7.36 10.56
CA LEU A 261 -8.88 -8.59 10.17
C LEU A 261 -9.71 -9.39 9.17
N GLN A 262 -11.03 -9.50 9.36
CA GLN A 262 -11.92 -10.17 8.39
C GLN A 262 -11.83 -9.50 7.01
N ASN A 263 -11.91 -8.16 6.95
CA ASN A 263 -11.77 -7.41 5.69
C ASN A 263 -10.38 -7.62 5.03
N ALA A 264 -9.31 -7.66 5.82
CA ALA A 264 -7.96 -7.94 5.32
C ALA A 264 -7.80 -9.39 4.83
N LEU A 265 -8.46 -10.35 5.49
CA LEU A 265 -8.46 -11.77 5.09
C LEU A 265 -9.19 -11.97 3.76
N ILE A 266 -10.33 -11.30 3.55
CA ILE A 266 -11.05 -11.32 2.27
C ILE A 266 -10.13 -10.80 1.14
N ASP A 267 -9.44 -9.67 1.35
CA ASP A 267 -8.46 -9.14 0.38
C ASP A 267 -7.32 -10.13 0.11
N MET A 268 -6.71 -10.71 1.15
CA MET A 268 -5.64 -11.70 1.01
C MET A 268 -6.10 -12.92 0.19
N LEU A 269 -7.26 -13.48 0.52
CA LEU A 269 -7.79 -14.67 -0.14
C LEU A 269 -8.18 -14.39 -1.59
N GLY A 270 -8.79 -13.23 -1.86
CA GLY A 270 -9.06 -12.77 -3.22
C GLY A 270 -7.77 -12.60 -4.03
N LYS A 271 -6.72 -12.06 -3.40
CA LYS A 271 -5.39 -11.90 -3.99
C LYS A 271 -4.60 -13.21 -4.12
N SER A 272 -5.00 -14.27 -3.43
CA SER A 272 -4.41 -15.61 -3.57
C SER A 272 -5.29 -16.57 -4.36
N SER A 273 -6.32 -16.06 -5.06
CA SER A 273 -7.25 -16.85 -5.87
C SER A 273 -8.12 -17.86 -5.08
N ASP A 274 -8.25 -17.69 -3.76
CA ASP A 274 -9.02 -18.57 -2.88
C ASP A 274 -10.43 -18.01 -2.60
N ILE A 275 -11.18 -17.75 -3.67
CA ILE A 275 -12.48 -17.06 -3.59
C ILE A 275 -13.47 -17.77 -2.67
N GLN A 276 -13.50 -19.10 -2.69
CA GLN A 276 -14.40 -19.88 -1.84
C GLN A 276 -14.17 -19.61 -0.34
N GLN A 277 -12.92 -19.46 0.09
CA GLN A 277 -12.63 -19.12 1.49
C GLN A 277 -12.93 -17.64 1.78
N ALA A 278 -12.74 -16.75 0.80
CA ALA A 278 -13.11 -15.34 0.94
C ALA A 278 -14.62 -15.18 1.15
N GLU A 279 -15.44 -15.90 0.36
CA GLU A 279 -16.89 -15.94 0.49
C GLU A 279 -17.35 -16.44 1.86
N LYS A 280 -16.74 -17.51 2.38
CA LYS A 280 -17.05 -18.02 3.72
C LYS A 280 -16.80 -16.98 4.81
N ILE A 281 -15.67 -16.27 4.74
CA ILE A 281 -15.38 -15.20 5.70
C ILE A 281 -16.39 -14.07 5.55
N PHE A 282 -16.65 -13.62 4.32
CA PHE A 282 -17.64 -12.58 4.03
C PHE A 282 -19.02 -12.92 4.58
N GLN A 283 -19.50 -14.15 4.37
CA GLN A 283 -20.78 -14.64 4.90
C GLN A 283 -20.80 -14.73 6.43
N SER A 284 -19.64 -14.91 7.08
CA SER A 284 -19.54 -14.95 8.54
C SER A 284 -19.55 -13.56 9.21
N VAL A 285 -19.41 -12.47 8.44
CA VAL A 285 -19.40 -11.11 9.00
C VAL A 285 -20.81 -10.73 9.43
N ALA A 286 -21.02 -10.56 10.74
CA ALA A 286 -22.36 -10.30 11.29
C ALA A 286 -22.95 -8.95 10.85
N GLN A 287 -22.11 -7.92 10.72
CA GLN A 287 -22.49 -6.57 10.29
C GLN A 287 -21.44 -6.07 9.28
N PRO A 288 -21.59 -6.40 7.99
CA PRO A 288 -20.66 -5.96 6.96
C PRO A 288 -20.74 -4.44 6.80
N ASP A 289 -19.59 -3.79 6.82
CA ASP A 289 -19.48 -2.37 6.47
C ASP A 289 -19.15 -2.21 4.98
N LEU A 290 -19.11 -0.97 4.50
CA LEU A 290 -18.74 -0.67 3.11
C LEU A 290 -17.35 -1.24 2.75
N PHE A 291 -16.42 -1.33 3.71
CA PHE A 291 -15.12 -1.95 3.49
C PHE A 291 -15.24 -3.46 3.28
N THR A 292 -16.13 -4.15 3.99
CA THR A 292 -16.40 -5.58 3.79
C THR A 292 -16.92 -5.85 2.37
N TYR A 293 -17.91 -5.06 1.91
CA TYR A 293 -18.45 -5.18 0.55
C TYR A 293 -17.42 -4.87 -0.53
N THR A 294 -16.67 -3.77 -0.39
CA THR A 294 -15.65 -3.38 -1.37
C THR A 294 -14.48 -4.35 -1.40
N SER A 295 -14.08 -4.95 -0.27
CA SER A 295 -13.09 -6.04 -0.23
C SER A 295 -13.56 -7.26 -1.05
N MET A 296 -14.83 -7.64 -0.93
CA MET A 296 -15.37 -8.78 -1.67
C MET A 296 -15.53 -8.49 -3.18
N ILE A 297 -16.02 -7.29 -3.54
CA ILE A 297 -16.10 -6.82 -4.93
C ILE A 297 -14.70 -6.81 -5.57
N ASN A 298 -13.67 -6.32 -4.86
CA ASN A 298 -12.30 -6.35 -5.35
C ASN A 298 -11.76 -7.78 -5.50
N ALA A 299 -12.11 -8.70 -4.59
CA ALA A 299 -11.74 -10.10 -4.71
C ALA A 299 -12.30 -10.71 -6.02
N TYR A 300 -13.59 -10.50 -6.30
CA TYR A 300 -14.21 -10.92 -7.56
C TYR A 300 -13.60 -10.22 -8.78
N THR A 301 -13.40 -8.90 -8.72
CA THR A 301 -12.79 -8.08 -9.80
C THR A 301 -11.42 -8.61 -10.22
N ARG A 302 -10.56 -8.96 -9.26
CA ARG A 302 -9.22 -9.49 -9.57
C ARG A 302 -9.26 -10.88 -10.18
N ASN A 303 -10.32 -11.65 -9.93
CA ASN A 303 -10.49 -13.00 -10.46
C ASN A 303 -11.36 -13.04 -11.74
N GLY A 304 -11.72 -11.88 -12.31
CA GLY A 304 -12.52 -11.79 -13.54
C GLY A 304 -14.01 -12.10 -13.34
N MET A 305 -14.49 -12.15 -12.10
CA MET A 305 -15.85 -12.51 -11.71
C MET A 305 -16.76 -11.26 -11.64
N GLY A 306 -16.87 -10.54 -12.76
CA GLY A 306 -17.56 -9.24 -12.83
C GLY A 306 -19.07 -9.32 -12.54
N TYR A 307 -19.73 -10.42 -12.89
CA TYR A 307 -21.15 -10.61 -12.62
C TYR A 307 -21.42 -10.83 -11.12
N GLU A 308 -20.59 -11.60 -10.44
CA GLU A 308 -20.65 -11.80 -9.00
C GLU A 308 -20.37 -10.51 -8.23
N ALA A 309 -19.43 -9.69 -8.74
CA ALA A 309 -19.20 -8.34 -8.22
C ALA A 309 -20.45 -7.44 -8.34
N LEU A 310 -21.16 -7.49 -9.47
CA LEU A 310 -22.42 -6.77 -9.68
C LEU A 310 -23.53 -7.25 -8.72
N GLN A 311 -23.65 -8.55 -8.50
CA GLN A 311 -24.62 -9.10 -7.54
C GLN A 311 -24.38 -8.63 -6.10
N ILE A 312 -23.12 -8.40 -5.70
CA ILE A 312 -22.81 -7.81 -4.39
C ILE A 312 -23.15 -6.32 -4.39
N TYR A 313 -22.79 -5.58 -5.44
CA TYR A 313 -23.09 -4.15 -5.58
C TYR A 313 -24.60 -3.88 -5.47
N GLU A 314 -25.44 -4.66 -6.13
CA GLU A 314 -26.90 -4.52 -6.10
C GLU A 314 -27.53 -4.75 -4.71
N LYS A 315 -26.80 -5.36 -3.76
CA LYS A 315 -27.25 -5.57 -2.39
C LYS A 315 -26.93 -4.39 -1.46
N ILE A 316 -26.09 -3.45 -1.91
CA ILE A 316 -25.69 -2.28 -1.13
C ILE A 316 -26.76 -1.21 -1.34
N SER A 317 -27.19 -0.59 -0.24
CA SER A 317 -28.17 0.50 -0.34
C SER A 317 -27.52 1.76 -0.90
N ASP A 318 -28.25 2.51 -1.73
CA ASP A 318 -27.74 3.67 -2.47
C ASP A 318 -27.17 4.77 -1.55
N ASP A 319 -27.63 4.85 -0.30
CA ASP A 319 -27.15 5.81 0.70
C ASP A 319 -25.74 5.49 1.24
N LEU A 320 -25.29 4.24 1.10
CA LEU A 320 -23.94 3.80 1.48
C LEU A 320 -22.91 3.93 0.35
N HIS A 321 -23.33 4.34 -0.86
CA HIS A 321 -22.43 4.44 -2.00
C HIS A 321 -21.42 5.59 -1.82
N ASP A 322 -20.14 5.26 -1.95
CA ASP A 322 -19.05 6.22 -1.97
C ASP A 322 -18.23 6.11 -3.27
N SER A 323 -17.26 7.02 -3.44
CA SER A 323 -16.35 6.98 -4.59
C SER A 323 -15.59 5.66 -4.70
N THR A 324 -15.22 5.05 -3.55
CA THR A 324 -14.44 3.80 -3.50
C THR A 324 -15.22 2.65 -4.12
N LEU A 325 -16.49 2.50 -3.74
CA LEU A 325 -17.39 1.48 -4.28
C LEU A 325 -17.56 1.61 -5.79
N TYR A 326 -17.80 2.84 -6.28
CA TYR A 326 -17.95 3.09 -7.71
C TYR A 326 -16.68 2.71 -8.49
N ILE A 327 -15.49 3.02 -7.96
CA ILE A 327 -14.22 2.62 -8.57
C ILE A 327 -14.09 1.09 -8.61
N CYS A 328 -14.40 0.41 -7.49
CA CYS A 328 -14.34 -1.05 -7.40
C CYS A 328 -15.24 -1.71 -8.44
N ILE A 329 -16.49 -1.27 -8.57
CA ILE A 329 -17.44 -1.90 -9.50
C ILE A 329 -17.15 -1.54 -10.97
N LEU A 330 -16.70 -0.31 -11.28
CA LEU A 330 -16.27 0.05 -12.63
C LEU A 330 -15.04 -0.75 -13.05
N ASN A 331 -14.09 -0.99 -12.13
CA ASN A 331 -12.94 -1.87 -12.41
C ASN A 331 -13.39 -3.33 -12.63
N ALA A 332 -14.40 -3.81 -11.89
CA ALA A 332 -15.00 -5.12 -12.13
C ALA A 332 -15.53 -5.24 -13.56
N CYS A 333 -16.30 -4.23 -13.99
CA CYS A 333 -16.83 -4.17 -15.35
C CYS A 333 -15.70 -4.06 -16.39
N SER A 334 -14.70 -3.21 -16.16
CA SER A 334 -13.52 -3.06 -17.03
C SER A 334 -12.79 -4.39 -17.22
N HIS A 335 -12.57 -5.14 -16.14
CA HIS A 335 -11.82 -6.39 -16.17
C HIS A 335 -12.58 -7.55 -16.80
N SER A 336 -13.91 -7.51 -16.79
CA SER A 336 -14.80 -8.53 -17.35
C SER A 336 -15.46 -8.12 -18.68
N GLY A 337 -15.09 -6.97 -19.26
CA GLY A 337 -15.64 -6.49 -20.54
C GLY A 337 -17.11 -6.06 -20.49
N LEU A 338 -17.64 -5.72 -19.31
CA LEU A 338 -19.05 -5.37 -19.08
C LEU A 338 -19.31 -3.88 -19.31
N VAL A 339 -19.07 -3.39 -20.53
CA VAL A 339 -19.10 -1.95 -20.86
C VAL A 339 -20.47 -1.33 -20.61
N ASP A 340 -21.56 -2.01 -20.96
CA ASP A 340 -22.91 -1.45 -20.81
C ASP A 340 -23.30 -1.31 -19.35
N GLN A 341 -22.92 -2.27 -18.51
CA GLN A 341 -23.09 -2.19 -17.06
C GLN A 341 -22.23 -1.06 -16.49
N ALA A 342 -20.99 -0.88 -16.98
CA ALA A 342 -20.14 0.23 -16.58
C ALA A 342 -20.78 1.59 -16.90
N ARG A 343 -21.33 1.76 -18.12
CA ARG A 343 -22.05 2.98 -18.52
C ARG A 343 -23.23 3.28 -17.58
N ASN A 344 -24.09 2.29 -17.37
CA ASN A 344 -25.26 2.42 -16.49
C ASN A 344 -24.88 2.83 -15.06
N ILE A 345 -23.78 2.28 -14.53
CA ILE A 345 -23.28 2.65 -13.20
C ILE A 345 -22.67 4.05 -13.21
N PHE A 346 -21.87 4.37 -14.24
CA PHE A 346 -21.18 5.66 -14.37
C PHE A 346 -22.14 6.85 -14.48
N GLU A 347 -23.29 6.65 -15.13
CA GLU A 347 -24.38 7.63 -15.19
C GLU A 347 -24.96 7.93 -13.81
N LYS A 348 -25.12 6.92 -12.95
CA LYS A 348 -25.66 7.06 -11.58
C LYS A 348 -24.73 7.77 -10.61
N ILE A 349 -23.45 7.96 -10.94
CA ILE A 349 -22.48 8.62 -10.05
C ILE A 349 -22.86 10.10 -9.88
N PRO A 350 -23.23 10.54 -8.66
CA PRO A 350 -23.73 11.91 -8.44
C PRO A 350 -22.68 12.98 -8.76
N ARG A 351 -21.42 12.68 -8.40
CA ARG A 351 -20.27 13.53 -8.70
C ARG A 351 -19.14 12.70 -9.26
N LYS A 352 -18.90 12.85 -10.56
CA LYS A 352 -17.76 12.24 -11.24
C LYS A 352 -16.48 12.87 -10.71
N THR A 353 -15.53 12.02 -10.37
CA THR A 353 -14.19 12.38 -9.87
C THR A 353 -13.13 11.89 -10.84
N ASP A 354 -11.91 12.40 -10.69
CA ASP A 354 -10.75 12.01 -11.49
C ASP A 354 -10.59 10.48 -11.57
N VAL A 355 -10.79 9.80 -10.43
CA VAL A 355 -10.58 8.36 -10.31
C VAL A 355 -11.74 7.56 -10.93
N THR A 356 -12.98 7.99 -10.76
CA THR A 356 -14.14 7.32 -11.39
C THR A 356 -14.12 7.47 -12.91
N VAL A 357 -13.72 8.65 -13.42
CA VAL A 357 -13.58 8.88 -14.86
C VAL A 357 -12.41 8.06 -15.42
N THR A 358 -11.30 7.97 -14.69
CA THR A 358 -10.17 7.10 -15.06
C THR A 358 -10.59 5.64 -15.19
N ALA A 359 -11.40 5.12 -14.27
CA ALA A 359 -11.91 3.75 -14.33
C ALA A 359 -12.82 3.51 -15.56
N MET A 360 -13.64 4.50 -15.92
CA MET A 360 -14.46 4.43 -17.13
C MET A 360 -13.62 4.52 -18.41
N VAL A 361 -12.61 5.39 -18.44
CA VAL A 361 -11.64 5.47 -19.55
C VAL A 361 -10.87 4.15 -19.71
N ASP A 362 -10.44 3.52 -18.62
CA ASP A 362 -9.80 2.19 -18.65
C ASP A 362 -10.73 1.13 -19.26
N CYS A 363 -12.01 1.12 -18.86
CA CYS A 363 -13.02 0.22 -19.42
C CYS A 363 -13.18 0.40 -20.94
N LEU A 364 -13.38 1.63 -21.40
CA LEU A 364 -13.53 1.96 -22.82
C LEU A 364 -12.26 1.61 -23.62
N SER A 365 -11.10 1.99 -23.11
CA SER A 365 -9.81 1.82 -23.79
C SER A 365 -9.42 0.35 -23.95
N ARG A 366 -9.74 -0.51 -22.97
CA ARG A 366 -9.52 -1.96 -23.07
C ARG A 366 -10.40 -2.61 -24.15
N MET A 367 -11.57 -2.04 -24.40
CA MET A 367 -12.50 -2.53 -25.41
C MET A 367 -12.29 -1.87 -26.78
N GLY A 368 -11.25 -1.03 -26.93
CA GLY A 368 -10.91 -0.37 -28.19
C GLY A 368 -11.79 0.83 -28.53
N LEU A 369 -12.64 1.28 -27.60
CA LEU A 369 -13.55 2.41 -27.76
C LEU A 369 -12.83 3.75 -27.51
N PHE A 370 -11.74 3.98 -28.24
CA PHE A 370 -10.82 5.09 -28.01
C PHE A 370 -11.43 6.47 -28.25
N ASP A 371 -12.32 6.58 -29.25
CA ASP A 371 -12.98 7.86 -29.55
C ASP A 371 -13.90 8.29 -28.40
N GLU A 372 -14.69 7.36 -27.86
CA GLU A 372 -15.55 7.60 -26.69
C GLU A 372 -14.71 7.93 -25.45
N ALA A 373 -13.59 7.22 -25.24
CA ALA A 373 -12.67 7.51 -24.14
C ALA A 373 -12.08 8.93 -24.25
N GLN A 374 -11.70 9.37 -25.45
CA GLN A 374 -11.14 10.70 -25.68
C GLN A 374 -12.20 11.80 -25.49
N VAL A 375 -13.43 11.57 -25.97
CA VAL A 375 -14.57 12.48 -25.73
C VAL A 375 -14.81 12.64 -24.24
N LEU A 376 -14.85 11.54 -23.49
CA LEU A 376 -15.04 11.56 -22.04
C LEU A 376 -13.95 12.37 -21.30
N ILE A 377 -12.68 12.21 -21.69
CA ILE A 377 -11.57 13.00 -21.13
C ILE A 377 -11.77 14.48 -21.42
N ASN A 378 -12.02 14.83 -22.68
CA ASN A 378 -12.19 16.22 -23.10
C ASN A 378 -13.37 16.88 -22.36
N ASP A 379 -14.50 16.19 -22.27
CA ASP A 379 -15.71 16.71 -21.61
C ASP A 379 -15.48 16.95 -20.12
N TYR A 380 -14.79 16.02 -19.45
CA TYR A 380 -14.46 16.17 -18.04
C TYR A 380 -13.49 17.34 -17.78
N GLU A 381 -12.49 17.51 -18.64
CA GLU A 381 -11.48 18.57 -18.54
C GLU A 381 -12.01 19.96 -18.90
N MET A 382 -13.20 20.08 -19.53
CA MET A 382 -13.84 21.39 -19.71
C MET A 382 -14.12 22.11 -18.37
N SER A 383 -14.31 21.36 -17.30
CA SER A 383 -14.61 21.90 -15.96
C SER A 383 -13.59 21.48 -14.88
N ASN A 384 -12.56 20.71 -15.23
CA ASN A 384 -11.60 20.16 -14.28
C ASN A 384 -10.17 20.22 -14.83
N ILE A 385 -9.18 20.15 -13.93
CA ILE A 385 -7.77 20.11 -14.33
C ILE A 385 -7.46 18.73 -14.93
N PRO A 386 -6.67 18.64 -16.02
CA PRO A 386 -6.24 17.36 -16.57
C PRO A 386 -5.66 16.41 -15.52
N PHE A 387 -6.12 15.16 -15.55
CA PHE A 387 -5.70 14.14 -14.59
C PHE A 387 -4.88 13.04 -15.27
N LEU A 388 -3.63 12.90 -14.82
CA LEU A 388 -2.65 11.94 -15.35
C LEU A 388 -3.19 10.51 -15.49
N GLY A 389 -4.04 10.06 -14.56
CA GLY A 389 -4.59 8.70 -14.56
C GLY A 389 -5.37 8.36 -15.83
N MET A 390 -6.11 9.31 -16.40
CA MET A 390 -6.94 9.08 -17.59
C MET A 390 -6.07 8.82 -18.82
N TYR A 391 -5.01 9.60 -19.01
CA TYR A 391 -4.06 9.42 -20.11
C TYR A 391 -3.26 8.11 -19.99
N MET A 392 -2.89 7.73 -18.76
CA MET A 392 -2.25 6.43 -18.51
C MET A 392 -3.17 5.25 -18.85
N ALA A 393 -4.46 5.34 -18.49
CA ALA A 393 -5.47 4.32 -18.83
C ALA A 393 -5.67 4.21 -20.35
N LEU A 394 -5.78 5.36 -21.04
CA LEU A 394 -5.91 5.41 -22.50
C LEU A 394 -4.68 4.79 -23.19
N LEU A 395 -3.47 5.18 -22.78
CA LEU A 395 -2.20 4.67 -23.31
C LEU A 395 -1.98 3.17 -23.03
N ALA A 396 -2.49 2.67 -21.90
CA ALA A 396 -2.43 1.23 -21.63
C ALA A 396 -3.30 0.43 -22.62
N GLY A 397 -4.48 0.96 -22.98
CA GLY A 397 -5.37 0.35 -23.97
C GLY A 397 -4.80 0.35 -25.39
N THR A 398 -4.11 1.42 -25.81
CA THR A 398 -3.56 1.52 -27.18
C THR A 398 -2.57 0.39 -27.49
N ARG A 399 -1.80 -0.05 -26.49
CA ARG A 399 -0.87 -1.18 -26.65
C ARG A 399 -1.60 -2.48 -27.00
N ASN A 400 -2.72 -2.76 -26.33
CA ASN A 400 -3.50 -3.98 -26.53
C ASN A 400 -4.18 -4.04 -27.91
N HIS A 401 -4.45 -2.87 -28.51
CA HIS A 401 -5.09 -2.74 -29.82
C HIS A 401 -4.13 -2.26 -30.92
N HIS A 402 -2.82 -2.28 -30.67
CA HIS A 402 -1.77 -1.90 -31.62
C HIS A 402 -1.91 -0.47 -32.21
N GLN A 403 -2.48 0.47 -31.44
CA GLN A 403 -2.78 1.84 -31.86
C GLN A 403 -1.58 2.79 -31.69
N VAL A 404 -0.57 2.68 -32.56
CA VAL A 404 0.68 3.46 -32.48
C VAL A 404 0.43 4.97 -32.53
N VAL A 405 -0.34 5.45 -33.53
CA VAL A 405 -0.57 6.89 -33.75
C VAL A 405 -1.23 7.54 -32.53
N LEU A 406 -2.22 6.87 -31.94
CA LEU A 406 -2.88 7.36 -30.74
C LEU A 406 -1.93 7.31 -29.53
N SER A 407 -1.14 6.25 -29.38
CA SER A 407 -0.14 6.10 -28.32
C SER A 407 0.87 7.26 -28.33
N GLU A 408 1.40 7.62 -29.49
CA GLU A 408 2.30 8.77 -29.66
C GLU A 408 1.65 10.10 -29.28
N LYS A 409 0.42 10.31 -29.75
CA LYS A 409 -0.36 11.53 -29.46
C LYS A 409 -0.59 11.70 -27.96
N VAL A 410 -1.06 10.64 -27.29
CA VAL A 410 -1.33 10.62 -25.85
C VAL A 410 -0.02 10.85 -25.07
N PHE A 411 1.07 10.17 -25.43
CA PHE A 411 2.36 10.36 -24.77
C PHE A 411 2.89 11.79 -24.92
N LYS A 412 2.71 12.41 -26.08
CA LYS A 412 3.08 13.82 -26.30
C LYS A 412 2.24 14.76 -25.42
N GLN A 413 0.93 14.53 -25.31
CA GLN A 413 0.05 15.29 -24.41
C GLN A 413 0.49 15.15 -22.95
N MET A 414 0.82 13.94 -22.51
CA MET A 414 1.31 13.69 -21.14
C MET A 414 2.60 14.47 -20.84
N LYS A 415 3.55 14.50 -21.78
CA LYS A 415 4.79 15.27 -21.63
C LYS A 415 4.53 16.78 -21.48
N SER A 416 3.53 17.32 -22.19
CA SER A 416 3.17 18.74 -22.08
C SER A 416 2.39 19.08 -20.82
N LEU A 417 1.47 18.20 -20.40
CA LEU A 417 0.56 18.46 -19.29
C LEU A 417 1.18 18.15 -17.92
N PHE A 418 2.09 17.17 -17.85
CA PHE A 418 2.65 16.65 -16.59
C PHE A 418 4.19 16.59 -16.58
N PRO A 419 4.92 17.66 -16.96
CA PRO A 419 6.38 17.63 -17.09
C PRO A 419 7.10 17.28 -15.77
N GLU A 420 6.49 17.55 -14.63
CA GLU A 420 7.02 17.26 -13.30
C GLU A 420 6.84 15.80 -12.85
N LYS A 421 5.96 15.02 -13.51
CA LYS A 421 5.62 13.64 -13.12
C LYS A 421 6.58 12.61 -13.72
N LYS A 422 7.88 12.71 -13.41
CA LYS A 422 8.95 11.87 -13.98
C LYS A 422 8.64 10.37 -13.96
N SER A 423 8.21 9.81 -12.82
CA SER A 423 7.90 8.36 -12.71
C SER A 423 6.78 7.91 -13.64
N ALA A 424 5.75 8.74 -13.81
CA ALA A 424 4.65 8.43 -14.71
C ALA A 424 5.08 8.50 -16.18
N LEU A 425 5.91 9.48 -16.54
CA LEU A 425 6.47 9.59 -17.89
C LEU A 425 7.39 8.43 -18.25
N ILE A 426 8.13 7.88 -17.27
CA ILE A 426 8.91 6.65 -17.45
C ILE A 426 7.98 5.48 -17.79
N SER A 427 6.90 5.30 -17.02
CA SER A 427 5.91 4.23 -17.28
C SER A 427 5.20 4.40 -18.63
N ALA A 428 4.85 5.63 -18.99
CA ALA A 428 4.24 5.95 -20.28
C ALA A 428 5.20 5.67 -21.46
N SER A 429 6.48 6.04 -21.32
CA SER A 429 7.53 5.71 -22.29
C SER A 429 7.71 4.20 -22.48
N ILE A 430 7.60 3.42 -21.40
CA ILE A 430 7.62 1.95 -21.48
C ILE A 430 6.39 1.44 -22.26
N LEU A 431 5.19 1.97 -22.01
CA LEU A 431 3.99 1.59 -22.74
C LEU A 431 4.07 1.94 -24.24
N LEU A 432 4.61 3.12 -24.57
CA LEU A 432 4.82 3.53 -25.97
C LEU A 432 5.84 2.62 -26.67
N SER A 433 7.00 2.40 -26.06
CA SER A 433 8.03 1.47 -26.57
C SER A 433 7.47 0.06 -26.79
N ASN A 434 6.66 -0.44 -25.86
CA ASN A 434 5.97 -1.73 -26.01
C ASN A 434 4.90 -1.71 -27.13
N THR A 435 4.28 -0.56 -27.42
CA THR A 435 3.32 -0.42 -28.52
C THR A 435 4.03 -0.45 -29.89
N TYR A 436 5.22 0.16 -30.00
CA TYR A 436 6.06 0.02 -31.20
C TYR A 436 6.50 -1.44 -31.40
N SER A 437 7.00 -2.09 -30.34
CA SER A 437 7.33 -3.52 -30.38
C SER A 437 6.13 -4.37 -30.81
N SER A 438 4.91 -4.00 -30.38
CA SER A 438 3.72 -4.80 -30.69
C SER A 438 3.32 -4.81 -32.17
N VAL A 439 3.89 -3.92 -32.98
CA VAL A 439 3.71 -3.85 -34.45
C VAL A 439 5.01 -4.16 -35.21
N GLY A 440 6.06 -4.60 -34.51
CA GLY A 440 7.37 -4.91 -35.10
C GLY A 440 8.27 -3.69 -35.39
N ASP A 441 7.93 -2.50 -34.91
CA ASP A 441 8.79 -1.30 -35.06
C ASP A 441 9.86 -1.23 -33.95
N TYR A 442 10.81 -2.15 -34.01
CA TYR A 442 11.88 -2.24 -33.00
C TYR A 442 12.82 -1.02 -33.00
N ARG A 443 12.88 -0.30 -34.12
CA ARG A 443 13.73 0.89 -34.24
C ARG A 443 13.17 2.01 -33.36
N SER A 444 11.90 2.36 -33.54
CA SER A 444 11.27 3.41 -32.72
C SER A 444 11.15 2.99 -31.26
N ALA A 445 10.92 1.69 -30.99
CA ALA A 445 10.95 1.15 -29.63
C ALA A 445 12.31 1.39 -28.94
N GLU A 446 13.41 1.14 -29.66
CA GLU A 446 14.78 1.33 -29.17
C GLU A 446 15.15 2.80 -29.01
N GLU A 447 14.74 3.65 -29.96
CA GLU A 447 14.94 5.10 -29.89
C GLU A 447 14.27 5.69 -28.64
N GLU A 448 13.02 5.33 -28.36
CA GLU A 448 12.28 5.75 -27.16
C GLU A 448 12.93 5.21 -25.88
N ARG A 449 13.36 3.94 -25.87
CA ARG A 449 14.07 3.32 -24.74
C ARG A 449 15.39 4.04 -24.44
N SER A 450 16.18 4.30 -25.48
CA SER A 450 17.46 5.00 -25.39
C SER A 450 17.28 6.44 -24.89
N SER A 451 16.26 7.15 -25.37
CA SER A 451 15.88 8.48 -24.89
C SER A 451 15.53 8.47 -23.40
N ARG A 452 14.67 7.55 -22.98
CA ARG A 452 14.27 7.37 -21.57
C ARG A 452 15.47 7.12 -20.65
N ILE A 453 16.37 6.21 -21.03
CA ILE A 453 17.54 5.87 -20.21
C ILE A 453 18.47 7.09 -20.06
N LYS A 454 18.69 7.84 -21.14
CA LYS A 454 19.48 9.08 -21.09
C LYS A 454 18.85 10.12 -20.14
N GLN A 455 17.52 10.22 -20.12
CA GLN A 455 16.80 11.24 -19.35
C GLN A 455 16.60 10.87 -17.88
N PHE A 456 16.37 9.58 -17.57
CA PHE A 456 15.91 9.15 -16.24
C PHE A 456 16.75 8.04 -15.59
N GLY A 457 17.77 7.51 -16.29
CA GLY A 457 18.54 6.37 -15.84
C GLY A 457 17.78 5.04 -15.99
N ASN A 458 18.40 3.95 -15.52
CA ASN A 458 17.90 2.59 -15.70
C ASN A 458 17.23 2.01 -14.44
N ASN A 459 16.29 2.74 -13.86
CA ASN A 459 15.53 2.29 -12.68
C ASN A 459 14.22 1.61 -13.12
N ILE A 460 14.31 0.37 -13.59
CA ILE A 460 13.14 -0.44 -13.97
C ILE A 460 12.96 -1.56 -12.96
N ASN A 461 11.73 -1.76 -12.49
CA ASN A 461 11.39 -2.92 -11.67
C ASN A 461 11.66 -4.21 -12.46
N VAL A 462 12.55 -5.06 -11.94
CA VAL A 462 12.85 -6.35 -12.55
C VAL A 462 11.62 -7.26 -12.43
N GLY A 463 11.18 -7.81 -13.57
CA GLY A 463 10.13 -8.82 -13.60
C GLY A 463 10.58 -10.08 -12.87
N SER A 464 9.80 -10.50 -11.89
CA SER A 464 10.03 -11.73 -11.14
C SER A 464 8.72 -12.50 -10.96
N SER A 465 8.84 -13.82 -11.01
CA SER A 465 7.75 -14.75 -10.77
C SER A 465 8.14 -15.68 -9.63
N TRP A 466 7.19 -16.03 -8.77
CA TRP A 466 7.43 -16.98 -7.70
C TRP A 466 6.26 -17.95 -7.53
N THR A 467 6.58 -19.11 -6.97
CA THR A 467 5.67 -20.24 -6.80
C THR A 467 5.95 -20.92 -5.46
N GLU A 468 4.94 -21.56 -4.87
CA GLU A 468 5.10 -22.39 -3.66
C GLU A 468 5.02 -23.86 -4.06
N VAL A 469 6.09 -24.61 -3.81
CA VAL A 469 6.12 -26.05 -4.04
C VAL A 469 6.74 -26.73 -2.83
N ASN A 470 6.11 -27.79 -2.33
CA ASN A 470 6.55 -28.53 -1.13
C ASN A 470 6.81 -27.62 0.08
N HIS A 471 5.98 -26.59 0.25
CA HIS A 471 6.07 -25.58 1.33
C HIS A 471 7.26 -24.61 1.25
N GLU A 472 8.00 -24.61 0.14
CA GLU A 472 9.05 -23.64 -0.13
C GLU A 472 8.59 -22.67 -1.22
N ILE A 473 8.86 -21.37 -1.02
CA ILE A 473 8.59 -20.34 -2.03
C ILE A 473 9.88 -20.12 -2.83
N VAL A 474 9.81 -20.36 -4.13
CA VAL A 474 10.94 -20.20 -5.05
C VAL A 474 10.65 -19.05 -6.00
N ARG A 475 11.63 -18.17 -6.19
CA ARG A 475 11.54 -16.97 -7.03
C ARG A 475 12.49 -17.10 -8.23
N PHE A 476 12.01 -16.69 -9.39
CA PHE A 476 12.74 -16.62 -10.64
C PHE A 476 12.71 -15.20 -11.20
N THR A 477 13.83 -14.78 -11.78
CA THR A 477 13.91 -13.62 -12.68
C THR A 477 14.01 -14.08 -14.14
N ALA A 478 13.98 -13.15 -15.10
CA ALA A 478 14.16 -13.52 -16.51
C ALA A 478 15.58 -14.07 -16.75
N HIS A 479 15.68 -15.22 -17.40
CA HIS A 479 16.91 -15.97 -17.67
C HIS A 479 17.70 -16.35 -16.40
N ASP A 480 16.98 -16.56 -15.30
CA ASP A 480 17.59 -16.90 -14.01
C ASP A 480 18.24 -18.29 -14.03
N ARG A 481 19.54 -18.34 -13.71
CA ARG A 481 20.33 -19.57 -13.56
C ARG A 481 20.88 -19.75 -12.14
N SER A 482 20.42 -18.94 -11.20
CA SER A 482 20.90 -18.98 -9.81
C SER A 482 20.40 -20.21 -9.03
N HIS A 483 19.32 -20.85 -9.48
CA HIS A 483 18.73 -21.99 -8.81
C HIS A 483 19.63 -23.25 -8.91
N PRO A 484 19.83 -24.03 -7.82
CA PRO A 484 20.70 -25.22 -7.84
C PRO A 484 20.31 -26.26 -8.90
N ARG A 485 19.02 -26.37 -9.22
CA ARG A 485 18.46 -27.26 -10.25
C ARG A 485 18.33 -26.61 -11.64
N THR A 486 19.11 -25.57 -11.94
CA THR A 486 18.96 -24.82 -13.20
C THR A 486 19.03 -25.70 -14.45
N ASN A 487 19.90 -26.73 -14.49
CA ASN A 487 20.02 -27.59 -15.66
C ASN A 487 18.73 -28.38 -15.94
N GLU A 488 18.08 -28.88 -14.88
CA GLU A 488 16.80 -29.59 -15.00
C GLU A 488 15.67 -28.65 -15.44
N ILE A 489 15.62 -27.43 -14.87
CA ILE A 489 14.62 -26.41 -15.22
C ILE A 489 14.70 -26.06 -16.70
N TYR A 490 15.91 -25.83 -17.23
CA TYR A 490 16.09 -25.51 -18.64
C TYR A 490 15.80 -26.72 -19.55
N ALA A 491 16.12 -27.94 -19.12
CA ALA A 491 15.74 -29.14 -19.88
C ALA A 491 14.21 -29.31 -19.99
N GLU A 492 13.46 -29.03 -18.92
CA GLU A 492 11.99 -29.06 -18.98
C GLU A 492 11.42 -27.88 -19.77
N LEU A 493 12.06 -26.71 -19.74
CA LEU A 493 11.70 -25.59 -20.63
C LEU A 493 11.87 -25.95 -22.11
N ASP A 494 12.98 -26.57 -22.48
CA ASP A 494 13.22 -27.01 -23.86
C ASP A 494 12.18 -28.06 -24.28
N ARG A 495 11.81 -28.96 -23.37
CA ARG A 495 10.73 -29.93 -23.58
C ARG A 495 9.38 -29.26 -23.82
N LEU A 496 8.99 -28.32 -22.95
CA LEU A 496 7.75 -27.56 -23.09
C LEU A 496 7.73 -26.74 -24.38
N SER A 497 8.86 -26.12 -24.74
CA SER A 497 9.01 -25.38 -26.00
C SER A 497 8.77 -26.28 -27.23
N ASN A 498 9.34 -27.49 -27.22
CA ASN A 498 9.13 -28.46 -28.29
C ASN A 498 7.69 -28.95 -28.37
N GLU A 499 7.05 -29.23 -27.23
CA GLU A 499 5.63 -29.61 -27.18
C GLU A 499 4.72 -28.49 -27.69
N LEU A 500 5.01 -27.23 -27.34
CA LEU A 500 4.32 -26.06 -27.86
C LEU A 500 4.43 -25.99 -29.39
N LYS A 501 5.64 -26.09 -29.95
CA LYS A 501 5.87 -26.05 -31.39
C LYS A 501 5.15 -27.18 -32.14
N GLN A 502 5.13 -28.39 -31.57
CA GLN A 502 4.41 -29.54 -32.16
C GLN A 502 2.91 -29.32 -32.27
N HIS A 503 2.34 -28.47 -31.41
CA HIS A 503 0.92 -28.10 -31.41
C HIS A 503 0.66 -26.76 -32.11
N GLY A 504 1.62 -26.27 -32.90
CA GLY A 504 1.44 -25.08 -33.75
C GLY A 504 1.58 -23.74 -33.05
N PHE A 505 2.22 -23.69 -31.86
CA PHE A 505 2.51 -22.42 -31.21
C PHE A 505 3.67 -21.70 -31.88
N GLU A 506 3.42 -20.46 -32.26
CA GLU A 506 4.43 -19.54 -32.76
C GLU A 506 4.75 -18.51 -31.67
N PHE A 507 6.05 -18.39 -31.39
CA PHE A 507 6.55 -17.41 -30.44
C PHE A 507 6.32 -15.99 -30.94
N ASP A 508 5.86 -15.12 -30.03
CA ASP A 508 5.45 -13.78 -30.38
C ASP A 508 6.63 -12.81 -30.44
N SER A 509 7.18 -12.57 -31.63
CA SER A 509 8.27 -11.59 -31.81
C SER A 509 7.90 -10.20 -31.28
N ASN A 510 6.61 -9.83 -31.35
CA ASN A 510 6.05 -8.58 -30.83
C ASN A 510 6.11 -8.47 -29.29
N SER A 511 6.26 -9.59 -28.57
CA SER A 511 6.44 -9.60 -27.11
C SER A 511 7.89 -9.33 -26.68
N ILE A 512 8.82 -9.19 -27.63
CA ILE A 512 10.22 -8.87 -27.36
C ILE A 512 10.39 -7.36 -27.21
N THR A 513 10.87 -6.94 -26.03
CA THR A 513 11.06 -5.52 -25.69
C THR A 513 12.48 -5.00 -25.96
N ARG A 514 13.31 -5.78 -26.66
CA ARG A 514 14.70 -5.45 -27.00
C ARG A 514 15.12 -6.07 -28.33
N PRO A 515 16.14 -5.54 -29.01
CA PRO A 515 16.77 -6.24 -30.12
C PRO A 515 17.29 -7.62 -29.70
N ILE A 516 17.10 -8.61 -30.57
CA ILE A 516 17.70 -9.94 -30.45
C ILE A 516 19.20 -9.79 -30.72
N LYS A 517 20.04 -10.33 -29.83
CA LYS A 517 21.51 -10.27 -29.99
C LYS A 517 21.99 -11.35 -30.95
N ASP A 518 23.20 -11.18 -31.48
CA ASP A 518 23.83 -12.20 -32.31
C ASP A 518 23.91 -13.55 -31.56
N GLY A 519 23.32 -14.60 -32.14
CA GLY A 519 23.24 -15.94 -31.56
C GLY A 519 22.00 -16.21 -30.69
N GLU A 520 21.14 -15.21 -30.47
CA GLU A 520 19.80 -15.42 -29.92
C GLU A 520 18.77 -15.54 -31.05
N ASP A 521 17.69 -16.26 -30.79
CA ASP A 521 16.45 -16.23 -31.58
C ASP A 521 15.26 -15.85 -30.70
N VAL A 522 14.08 -15.63 -31.33
CA VAL A 522 12.84 -15.24 -30.64
C VAL A 522 12.50 -16.22 -29.51
N GLU A 523 12.66 -17.52 -29.76
CA GLU A 523 12.39 -18.59 -28.81
C GLU A 523 13.31 -18.50 -27.58
N SER A 524 14.62 -18.39 -27.78
CA SER A 524 15.61 -18.34 -26.71
C SER A 524 15.39 -17.17 -25.75
N VAL A 525 14.92 -16.03 -26.27
CA VAL A 525 14.59 -14.85 -25.47
C VAL A 525 13.30 -15.09 -24.66
N LEU A 526 12.23 -15.53 -25.31
CA LEU A 526 10.91 -15.63 -24.69
C LEU A 526 10.75 -16.88 -23.81
N CYS A 527 11.50 -17.96 -24.04
CA CYS A 527 11.51 -19.15 -23.18
C CYS A 527 12.13 -18.86 -21.81
N GLY A 528 13.05 -17.90 -21.72
CA GLY A 528 13.69 -17.52 -20.46
C GLY A 528 12.85 -16.63 -19.55
N HIS A 529 11.61 -16.31 -19.90
CA HIS A 529 10.74 -15.50 -19.03
C HIS A 529 10.48 -16.19 -17.68
N SER A 530 10.42 -15.39 -16.61
CA SER A 530 10.32 -15.88 -15.23
C SER A 530 9.07 -16.73 -14.99
N GLU A 531 7.96 -16.44 -15.68
CA GLU A 531 6.74 -17.25 -15.66
C GLU A 531 6.99 -18.68 -16.14
N LYS A 532 7.68 -18.85 -17.28
CA LYS A 532 7.94 -20.17 -17.86
C LYS A 532 8.92 -20.95 -17.00
N LEU A 533 9.95 -20.29 -16.46
CA LEU A 533 10.87 -20.89 -15.48
C LEU A 533 10.10 -21.44 -14.27
N ALA A 534 9.15 -20.66 -13.74
CA ALA A 534 8.31 -21.10 -12.62
C ALA A 534 7.37 -22.27 -13.00
N ILE A 535 6.79 -22.28 -14.21
CA ILE A 535 5.98 -23.40 -14.72
C ILE A 535 6.83 -24.67 -14.83
N ALA A 536 7.99 -24.59 -15.48
CA ALA A 536 8.90 -25.72 -15.65
C ALA A 536 9.34 -26.30 -14.31
N PHE A 537 9.71 -25.43 -13.35
CA PHE A 537 10.05 -25.86 -12.00
C PHE A 537 8.91 -26.60 -11.30
N ASN A 538 7.65 -26.16 -11.46
CA ASN A 538 6.49 -26.85 -10.90
C ASN A 538 6.34 -28.27 -11.48
N PHE A 539 6.46 -28.44 -12.80
CA PHE A 539 6.35 -29.76 -13.41
C PHE A 539 7.46 -30.71 -12.99
N ILE A 540 8.68 -30.20 -12.79
CA ILE A 540 9.80 -31.01 -12.28
C ILE A 540 9.51 -31.51 -10.86
N GLN A 541 8.97 -30.64 -10.01
CA GLN A 541 8.75 -30.97 -8.60
C GLN A 541 7.46 -31.75 -8.37
N GLN A 542 6.44 -31.53 -9.19
CA GLN A 542 5.14 -32.18 -9.09
C GLN A 542 4.64 -32.61 -10.49
N PRO A 543 5.21 -33.69 -11.07
CA PRO A 543 4.89 -34.11 -12.44
C PRO A 543 3.41 -34.47 -12.66
N SER A 544 2.73 -34.91 -11.61
CA SER A 544 1.31 -35.27 -11.61
C SER A 544 0.40 -34.20 -11.01
N SER A 545 0.90 -32.96 -10.82
CA SER A 545 0.06 -31.88 -10.31
C SER A 545 -1.02 -31.51 -11.32
N HIS A 546 -2.24 -31.41 -10.80
CA HIS A 546 -3.40 -30.99 -11.58
C HIS A 546 -3.62 -29.47 -11.53
N SER A 547 -2.81 -28.74 -10.73
CA SER A 547 -2.92 -27.29 -10.55
C SER A 547 -1.56 -26.66 -10.22
N ILE A 548 -1.20 -25.58 -10.91
CA ILE A 548 0.01 -24.79 -10.66
C ILE A 548 -0.39 -23.36 -10.26
N GLN A 549 0.27 -22.76 -9.27
CA GLN A 549 0.00 -21.37 -8.88
C GLN A 549 1.28 -20.53 -8.88
N ILE A 550 1.27 -19.45 -9.64
CA ILE A 550 2.40 -18.54 -9.80
C ILE A 550 1.92 -17.11 -9.52
N THR A 551 2.77 -16.31 -8.89
CA THR A 551 2.57 -14.85 -8.79
C THR A 551 3.71 -14.12 -9.49
N LYS A 552 3.37 -13.07 -10.24
CA LYS A 552 4.26 -12.17 -10.94
C LYS A 552 4.07 -10.75 -10.43
N ASN A 553 5.16 -10.04 -10.16
CA ASN A 553 5.12 -8.64 -9.70
C ASN A 553 4.75 -7.63 -10.80
N LEU A 554 4.96 -8.02 -12.06
CA LEU A 554 4.58 -7.25 -13.24
C LEU A 554 3.42 -7.93 -13.95
N ARG A 555 2.85 -7.21 -14.92
CA ARG A 555 1.86 -7.77 -15.83
C ARG A 555 2.46 -8.89 -16.69
N ILE A 556 1.71 -9.96 -16.94
CA ILE A 556 2.12 -11.04 -17.85
C ILE A 556 2.19 -10.53 -19.29
N CYS A 557 3.22 -10.93 -20.04
CA CYS A 557 3.33 -10.58 -21.47
C CYS A 557 2.42 -11.46 -22.34
N ALA A 558 2.14 -11.02 -23.57
CA ALA A 558 1.22 -11.71 -24.48
C ALA A 558 1.73 -13.11 -24.86
N ASP A 559 3.04 -13.27 -25.12
CA ASP A 559 3.67 -14.56 -25.36
C ASP A 559 3.47 -15.53 -24.18
N CYS A 560 3.85 -15.12 -22.97
CA CYS A 560 3.69 -15.97 -21.77
C CYS A 560 2.23 -16.34 -21.55
N HIS A 561 1.29 -15.41 -21.74
CA HIS A 561 -0.12 -15.70 -21.59
C HIS A 561 -0.61 -16.77 -22.59
N ARG A 562 -0.28 -16.62 -23.88
CA ARG A 562 -0.64 -17.61 -24.91
C ARG A 562 0.05 -18.96 -24.68
N ALA A 563 1.34 -18.95 -24.33
CA ALA A 563 2.08 -20.15 -24.01
C ALA A 563 1.45 -20.88 -22.81
N THR A 564 1.08 -20.16 -21.75
CA THR A 564 0.45 -20.77 -20.57
C THR A 564 -0.92 -21.38 -20.90
N LYS A 565 -1.76 -20.74 -21.73
CA LYS A 565 -3.02 -21.35 -22.22
C LYS A 565 -2.76 -22.70 -22.87
N MET A 566 -1.77 -22.76 -23.76
CA MET A 566 -1.50 -23.97 -24.50
C MET A 566 -0.79 -25.03 -23.67
N ILE A 567 0.08 -24.65 -22.73
CA ILE A 567 0.67 -25.58 -21.75
C ILE A 567 -0.43 -26.20 -20.89
N ALA A 568 -1.39 -25.42 -20.38
CA ALA A 568 -2.51 -25.92 -19.59
C ALA A 568 -3.33 -26.97 -20.37
N GLN A 569 -3.53 -26.74 -21.67
CA GLN A 569 -4.19 -27.68 -22.57
C GLN A 569 -3.35 -28.94 -22.84
N ILE A 570 -2.07 -28.80 -23.20
CA ILE A 570 -1.19 -29.95 -23.53
C ILE A 570 -1.00 -30.85 -22.30
N ARG A 571 -0.73 -30.25 -21.15
CA ARG A 571 -0.44 -30.96 -19.90
C ARG A 571 -1.69 -31.29 -19.08
N GLN A 572 -2.88 -30.93 -19.57
CA GLN A 572 -4.16 -31.21 -18.91
C GLN A 572 -4.18 -30.80 -17.43
N CYS A 573 -3.62 -29.62 -17.13
CA CYS A 573 -3.57 -29.04 -15.79
C CYS A 573 -4.17 -27.63 -15.76
N GLU A 574 -4.65 -27.22 -14.59
CA GLU A 574 -5.04 -25.83 -14.35
C GLU A 574 -3.78 -25.01 -13.99
N ILE A 575 -3.60 -23.83 -14.57
CA ILE A 575 -2.51 -22.93 -14.18
C ILE A 575 -3.13 -21.61 -13.75
N ILE A 576 -2.79 -21.14 -12.54
CA ILE A 576 -3.24 -19.87 -12.01
C ILE A 576 -2.03 -18.94 -11.97
N ILE A 577 -2.06 -17.85 -12.74
CA ILE A 577 -1.03 -16.82 -12.67
C ILE A 577 -1.66 -15.52 -12.20
N ARG A 578 -1.27 -15.09 -11.00
CA ARG A 578 -1.51 -13.72 -10.56
C ARG A 578 -0.47 -12.80 -11.16
N ASP A 579 -0.90 -11.74 -11.82
CA ASP A 579 -0.03 -10.63 -12.21
C ASP A 579 -0.29 -9.38 -11.34
N ALA A 580 0.30 -8.25 -11.71
CA ALA A 580 0.15 -6.98 -10.98
C ALA A 580 -1.32 -6.52 -10.88
N ASN A 581 -2.14 -6.80 -11.90
CA ASN A 581 -3.48 -6.22 -12.07
C ASN A 581 -4.60 -7.23 -11.83
N ARG A 582 -4.41 -8.51 -12.19
CA ARG A 582 -5.45 -9.54 -12.12
C ARG A 582 -4.89 -10.94 -11.91
N ILE A 583 -5.79 -11.91 -11.81
CA ILE A 583 -5.51 -13.33 -11.72
C ILE A 583 -6.05 -13.99 -12.98
N HIS A 584 -5.15 -14.68 -13.68
CA HIS A 584 -5.44 -15.45 -14.87
C HIS A 584 -5.62 -16.91 -14.48
N HIS A 585 -6.80 -17.46 -14.75
CA HIS A 585 -7.09 -18.88 -14.60
C HIS A 585 -7.02 -19.53 -15.97
N PHE A 586 -5.94 -20.26 -16.22
CA PHE A 586 -5.73 -21.01 -17.45
C PHE A 586 -6.28 -22.43 -17.27
N HIS A 587 -7.38 -22.68 -17.97
CA HIS A 587 -8.13 -23.92 -17.87
C HIS A 587 -7.57 -25.01 -18.79
N ARG A 588 -7.86 -26.27 -18.45
CA ARG A 588 -7.45 -27.46 -19.25
C ARG A 588 -7.93 -27.46 -20.70
N ASN A 589 -8.93 -26.65 -21.04
CA ASN A 589 -9.45 -26.49 -22.39
C ASN A 589 -8.70 -25.40 -23.20
N GLY A 590 -7.62 -24.82 -22.66
CA GLY A 590 -6.84 -23.78 -23.32
C GLY A 590 -7.46 -22.38 -23.25
N GLN A 591 -8.50 -22.18 -22.44
CA GLN A 591 -9.10 -20.87 -22.22
C GLN A 591 -8.53 -20.20 -20.97
N CYS A 592 -8.56 -18.87 -20.96
CA CYS A 592 -8.20 -18.07 -19.79
C CYS A 592 -9.44 -17.31 -19.28
N SER A 593 -9.60 -17.18 -17.96
CA SER A 593 -10.68 -16.38 -17.34
C SER A 593 -10.74 -14.93 -17.80
N CYS A 594 -9.65 -14.38 -18.34
CA CYS A 594 -9.62 -13.01 -18.86
C CYS A 594 -10.23 -12.86 -20.27
N GLN A 595 -10.56 -13.96 -20.95
CA GLN A 595 -11.07 -13.97 -22.34
C GLN A 595 -10.19 -13.19 -23.33
N ASP A 596 -8.88 -13.16 -23.07
CA ASP A 596 -7.89 -12.37 -23.82
C ASP A 596 -8.09 -10.83 -23.75
N HIS A 597 -8.98 -10.34 -22.88
CA HIS A 597 -9.20 -8.93 -22.53
C HIS A 597 -8.33 -8.46 -21.35
N PHE A 598 -7.08 -8.93 -21.27
CA PHE A 598 -6.23 -8.56 -20.14
C PHE A 598 -5.70 -7.16 -20.26
#